data_AF-A0A2V5XVT1-F1
#
_entry.id   AF-A0A2V5XVT1-F1
#
_cell.length_a   1.000
_cell.length_b   1.000
_cell.length_c   1.000
_cell.angle_alpha   90.00
_cell.angle_beta   90.00
_cell.angle_gamma   90.00
#
_symmetry.space_group_name_H-M   'P 1'
#
loop_
_entity.id
_entity.type
_entity.pdbx_description
1 polymer ?
#
loop_
_entity_poly.entity_id
_entity_poly.type
_entity_poly.pdbx_seq_one_letter_code
_entity_poly.pdbx_strand_id
1 'polypeptide(L)'
;MQKSSADPRRILMTVDPVGGVWTYALELVRALEPHGIEIALASMGGPLSREQHQEVASCKNVRLFQSGYRLEWMDDPWDDVGGEAIST
;
A
#
# COMPACT_ATOMS: atom_id res chain seq x y z
N MET A 1 -5.77 -18.32 -22.56
CA MET A 1 -6.34 -18.27 -21.19
C MET A 1 -7.53 -17.34 -21.23
N GLN A 2 -8.76 -17.86 -21.13
CA GLN A 2 -9.96 -17.00 -21.08
C GLN A 2 -10.01 -16.34 -19.70
N LYS A 3 -10.00 -15.01 -19.64
CA LYS A 3 -10.19 -14.27 -18.39
C LYS A 3 -11.65 -14.40 -17.95
N SER A 4 -11.87 -14.85 -16.72
CA SER A 4 -13.21 -14.97 -16.16
C SER A 4 -13.77 -13.56 -15.94
N SER A 5 -15.06 -13.33 -16.19
CA SER A 5 -15.71 -12.04 -15.90
C SER A 5 -15.63 -11.63 -14.41
N ALA A 6 -15.19 -12.53 -13.53
CA ALA A 6 -15.11 -12.36 -12.08
C ALA A 6 -13.69 -12.06 -11.55
N ASP A 7 -12.65 -12.08 -12.39
CA ASP A 7 -11.29 -11.83 -11.91
C ASP A 7 -11.14 -10.35 -11.50
N PRO A 8 -10.62 -10.04 -10.30
CA PRO A 8 -10.51 -8.68 -9.81
C PRO A 8 -9.60 -7.86 -10.72
N ARG A 9 -10.13 -6.76 -11.25
CA ARG A 9 -9.36 -5.85 -12.14
C ARG A 9 -8.59 -4.78 -11.39
N ARG A 10 -8.97 -4.53 -10.14
CA ARG A 10 -8.33 -3.56 -9.23
C ARG A 10 -8.21 -4.13 -7.83
N ILE A 11 -7.06 -3.91 -7.21
CA ILE A 11 -6.77 -4.29 -5.83
C ILE A 11 -6.35 -3.04 -5.06
N LEU A 12 -6.98 -2.81 -3.92
CA LEU A 12 -6.45 -1.92 -2.89
C LEU A 12 -5.49 -2.75 -2.04
N MET A 13 -4.24 -2.30 -1.93
CA MET A 13 -3.23 -2.93 -1.10
C MET A 13 -2.64 -1.89 -0.17
N THR A 14 -2.60 -2.19 1.13
CA THR A 14 -1.95 -1.35 2.13
C THR A 14 -0.52 -1.84 2.37
N VAL A 15 0.41 -0.91 2.58
CA VAL A 15 1.83 -1.23 2.79
C VAL A 15 2.42 -0.35 3.89
N ASP A 16 3.13 -1.00 4.81
CA ASP A 16 4.11 -0.36 5.70
C ASP A 16 5.43 -0.19 4.92
N PRO A 17 5.96 1.03 4.77
CA PRO A 17 7.20 1.28 4.04
C PRO A 17 8.46 0.86 4.80
N VAL A 18 8.34 0.41 6.05
CA VAL A 18 9.46 0.00 6.89
C VAL A 18 9.80 -1.47 6.69
N GLY A 19 11.09 -1.75 6.46
CA GLY A 19 11.61 -3.12 6.36
C GLY A 19 11.18 -3.88 5.11
N GLY A 20 11.02 -5.21 5.24
CA GLY A 20 10.80 -6.11 4.09
C GLY A 20 9.39 -6.07 3.50
N VAL A 21 8.40 -5.51 4.20
CA VAL A 21 7.00 -5.44 3.76
C VAL A 21 6.88 -4.70 2.42
N TRP A 22 7.62 -3.60 2.28
CA TRP A 22 7.71 -2.84 1.04
C TRP A 22 8.18 -3.69 -0.15
N THR A 23 9.25 -4.46 0.04
CA THR A 23 9.83 -5.31 -1.01
C THR A 23 8.80 -6.32 -1.51
N TYR A 24 8.12 -7.02 -0.60
CA TYR A 24 7.09 -8.00 -0.97
C TYR A 24 5.91 -7.37 -1.68
N ALA A 25 5.48 -6.17 -1.24
CA ALA A 25 4.41 -5.43 -1.88
C ALA A 25 4.76 -5.09 -3.34
N LEU A 26 5.97 -4.59 -3.62
CA LEU A 26 6.37 -4.26 -4.99
C LEU A 26 6.66 -5.48 -5.85
N GLU A 27 7.16 -6.57 -5.28
CA GLU A 27 7.25 -7.85 -6.00
C GLU A 27 5.87 -8.34 -6.45
N LEU A 28 4.87 -8.25 -5.57
CA LEU A 28 3.49 -8.61 -5.90
C LEU A 28 2.91 -7.67 -6.97
N VAL A 29 3.12 -6.35 -6.87
CA VAL A 29 2.71 -5.38 -7.90
C VAL A 29 3.22 -5.80 -9.28
N ARG A 30 4.54 -6.10 -9.39
CA ARG A 30 5.19 -6.51 -10.65
C ARG A 30 4.65 -7.84 -11.16
N ALA A 31 4.44 -8.81 -10.26
CA ALA A 31 3.92 -10.12 -10.63
C ALA A 31 2.49 -10.07 -11.19
N LEU A 32 1.68 -9.09 -10.77
CA LEU A 32 0.30 -8.92 -11.21
C LEU A 32 0.15 -8.10 -12.50
N GLU A 33 1.20 -7.42 -12.97
CA GLU A 33 1.18 -6.63 -14.21
C GLU A 33 0.78 -7.47 -15.45
N PRO A 34 1.35 -8.67 -15.71
CA PRO A 34 0.98 -9.50 -16.85
C PRO A 34 -0.48 -9.97 -16.83
N HIS A 35 -1.12 -9.96 -15.66
CA HIS A 35 -2.53 -10.30 -15.49
C HIS A 35 -3.46 -9.13 -15.79
N GLY A 36 -2.91 -7.91 -16.02
CA GLY A 36 -3.69 -6.69 -16.28
C GLY A 36 -4.47 -6.23 -15.05
N ILE A 37 -3.93 -6.47 -13.86
CA ILE A 37 -4.51 -6.05 -12.58
C ILE A 37 -3.87 -4.73 -12.18
N GLU A 38 -4.71 -3.73 -11.89
CA GLU A 38 -4.28 -2.42 -11.40
C GLU A 38 -4.25 -2.41 -9.87
N ILE A 39 -3.22 -1.80 -9.29
CA ILE A 39 -3.00 -1.70 -7.84
C ILE A 39 -3.15 -0.25 -7.39
N ALA A 40 -4.01 -0.01 -6.42
CA ALA A 40 -3.96 1.18 -5.58
C ALA A 40 -3.14 0.84 -4.34
N LEU A 41 -1.90 1.33 -4.27
CA LEU A 41 -0.97 1.06 -3.18
C LEU A 41 -1.08 2.19 -2.14
N ALA A 42 -1.69 1.91 -1.00
CA ALA A 42 -1.83 2.85 0.11
C ALA A 42 -0.70 2.66 1.12
N SER A 43 0.14 3.68 1.31
CA SER A 43 1.25 3.65 2.28
C SER A 43 0.95 4.50 3.51
N MET A 44 1.27 3.96 4.68
CA MET A 44 1.09 4.55 6.02
C MET A 44 2.35 4.27 6.85
N GLY A 45 2.58 4.99 7.94
CA GLY A 45 3.69 4.73 8.87
C GLY A 45 4.93 5.60 8.67
N GLY A 46 4.95 6.46 7.64
CA GLY A 46 6.02 7.44 7.45
C GLY A 46 6.21 7.88 6.00
N PRO A 47 7.12 8.84 5.76
CA PRO A 47 7.46 9.26 4.41
C PRO A 47 8.24 8.18 3.68
N LEU A 48 7.95 8.00 2.38
CA LEU A 48 8.74 7.13 1.51
C LEU A 48 10.11 7.74 1.21
N SER A 49 11.10 6.87 1.03
CA SER A 49 12.41 7.27 0.52
C SER A 49 12.35 7.61 -0.97
N ARG A 50 13.40 8.27 -1.47
CA ARG A 50 13.53 8.56 -2.91
C ARG A 50 13.58 7.29 -3.74
N GLU A 51 14.26 6.26 -3.25
CA GLU A 51 14.39 4.95 -3.87
C GLU A 51 13.01 4.28 -3.97
N GLN A 52 12.23 4.28 -2.89
CA GLN A 52 10.86 3.74 -2.89
C GLN A 52 9.97 4.43 -3.92
N HIS A 53 10.05 5.76 -4.03
CA HIS A 53 9.35 6.48 -5.10
C HIS A 53 9.78 6.05 -6.51
N GLN A 54 11.08 5.84 -6.73
CA GLN A 54 11.61 5.37 -8.02
C GLN A 54 11.14 3.95 -8.35
N GLU A 55 11.10 3.06 -7.36
CA GLU A 55 10.64 1.69 -7.55
C GLU A 55 9.16 1.62 -7.95
N VAL A 56 8.30 2.44 -7.31
CA VAL A 56 6.90 2.54 -7.73
C VAL A 56 6.80 3.12 -9.15
N ALA A 57 7.55 4.19 -9.44
CA ALA A 57 7.53 4.81 -10.76
C ALA A 57 7.99 3.87 -11.89
N SER A 58 8.75 2.82 -11.57
CA SER A 58 9.15 1.79 -12.53
C SER A 58 8.03 0.79 -12.90
N CYS A 59 6.96 0.73 -12.09
CA CYS A 59 5.84 -0.20 -12.27
C CYS A 59 4.69 0.48 -13.03
N LYS A 60 4.10 -0.20 -14.02
CA LYS A 60 3.08 0.41 -14.89
C LYS A 60 1.64 0.25 -14.38
N ASN A 61 1.41 -0.72 -13.50
CA ASN A 61 0.09 -1.11 -13.03
C ASN A 61 -0.22 -0.62 -11.61
N VAL A 62 0.49 0.38 -11.10
CA VAL A 62 0.32 0.86 -9.72
C VAL A 62 0.12 2.36 -9.65
N ARG A 63 -0.73 2.77 -8.71
CA ARG A 63 -0.87 4.15 -8.26
C ARG A 63 -0.61 4.21 -6.76
N LEU A 64 0.34 5.04 -6.35
CA LEU A 64 0.68 5.27 -4.96
C LEU A 64 -0.25 6.30 -4.32
N PHE A 65 -0.72 5.99 -3.12
CA PHE A 65 -1.44 6.86 -2.21
C PHE A 65 -0.69 6.88 -0.88
N GLN A 66 0.21 7.83 -0.73
CA GLN A 66 0.98 7.98 0.51
C GLN A 66 0.20 8.81 1.52
N SER A 67 0.23 8.39 2.78
CA SER A 67 -0.34 9.11 3.91
C SER A 67 0.67 9.14 5.07
N GLY A 68 0.44 10.07 5.99
CA GLY A 68 1.22 10.19 7.23
C GLY A 68 0.60 9.47 8.43
N TYR A 69 -0.46 8.66 8.21
CA TYR A 69 -1.14 7.96 9.30
C TYR A 69 -0.20 6.98 9.99
N ARG A 70 -0.18 7.00 11.32
CA ARG A 70 0.62 6.11 12.16
C ARG A 70 0.05 4.69 12.14
N LEU A 71 0.95 3.72 12.12
CA LEU A 71 0.61 2.31 12.24
C LEU A 71 0.43 1.95 13.71
N GLU A 72 -0.32 0.88 13.99
CA GLU A 72 -0.72 0.45 15.34
C GLU A 72 0.45 0.16 16.29
N TRP A 73 1.64 -0.08 15.74
CA TRP A 73 2.86 -0.34 16.47
C TRP A 73 3.72 0.90 16.71
N MET A 74 3.40 2.04 16.09
CA MET A 74 4.06 3.33 16.31
C MET A 74 3.55 3.99 17.60
N ASP A 75 4.27 4.98 18.10
CA ASP A 75 3.85 5.76 19.27
C ASP A 75 2.58 6.58 18.97
N ASP A 76 1.66 6.62 19.94
CA ASP A 76 0.39 7.37 19.89
C ASP A 76 -0.41 7.24 18.56
N PRO A 77 -0.68 6.03 18.05
CA PRO A 77 -1.21 5.84 16.71
C PRO A 77 -2.72 6.19 16.63
N TRP A 78 -3.41 6.14 17.76
CA TRP A 78 -4.85 6.37 17.87
C TRP A 78 -5.25 7.85 17.72
N ASP A 79 -4.31 8.76 17.94
CA ASP A 79 -4.51 10.21 17.73
C ASP A 79 -4.89 10.53 16.27
N ASP A 80 -4.51 9.67 15.32
CA ASP A 80 -4.82 9.82 13.90
C ASP A 80 -6.24 9.36 13.51
N VAL A 81 -6.89 8.55 14.34
CA VAL A 81 -8.23 7.97 14.05
C VAL A 81 -9.36 8.82 14.65
N GLY A 82 -9.03 9.81 15.48
CA GLY A 82 -10.00 10.63 16.20
C GLY A 82 -10.64 9.84 17.32
N GLY A 83 -10.13 10.00 18.54
CA GLY A 83 -10.71 9.37 19.71
C GLY A 83 -12.03 10.02 20.12
N GLU A 84 -13.16 9.31 19.99
CA GLU A 84 -14.04 9.25 21.15
C GLU A 84 -13.28 8.46 22.20
N ALA A 85 -12.74 9.16 23.19
CA ALA A 85 -12.24 8.52 24.39
C ALA A 85 -13.37 7.66 24.94
N ILE A 86 -13.17 6.34 25.00
CA ILE A 86 -14.01 5.46 25.81
C ILE A 86 -13.79 5.91 27.25
N SER A 87 -14.58 6.88 27.71
CA SER A 87 -14.65 7.28 29.11
C SER A 87 -15.18 6.07 29.87
N THR A 88 -14.30 5.48 30.68
CA THR A 88 -14.68 4.57 31.77
C THR A 88 -14.91 5.39 33.03
#